data_AF-A0A926C6Q8-F1
#
_entry.id   AF-A0A926C6Q8-F1
#
_cell.length_a   1.000
_cell.length_b   1.000
_cell.length_c   1.000
_cell.angle_alpha   90.00
_cell.angle_beta   90.00
_cell.angle_gamma   90.00
#
_symmetry.space_group_name_H-M   'P 1'
#
loop_
_entity.id
_entity.type
_entity.pdbx_description
1 polymer ?
#
loop_
_entity_poly.entity_id
_entity_poly.type
_entity_poly.pdbx_seq_one_letter_code
_entity_poly.pdbx_strand_id
1 'polypeptide(L)'
;MLNLKQYEVWFVTGSQHLYGEETLKQVDSHSQIIAESLNATPSIPLRIVFKPVVKTPDEIYALCQEANVTPNCVGLITWMHTFSPAKMWIRGLTILKKPLLHLHTQFNRDIPWADIDMDFMNLNQSAHGDREFGFMLSRMRINRKVVVGHWQDPNVLTQIGAWTRVALGAYELKNLKVARFGDNMRQVAVTEGDKVAAEMTFSVSVNTYGIGDLVAVINQMSDAGVDQLVSEYADSYTLMDTLLKGGAQHNALRDAARIELGIRAFLEEGGFGAYTDTVEDLHGMAQLPGISSQRLMADG
;
A
#
# COMPACT_ATOMS: atom_id res chain seq x y z
N MET A 1 11.90 -4.27 10.16
CA MET A 1 10.44 -4.36 9.93
C MET A 1 9.98 -3.03 9.32
N LEU A 2 9.29 -3.06 8.18
CA LEU A 2 8.83 -1.85 7.48
C LEU A 2 7.83 -1.06 8.36
N ASN A 3 8.06 0.24 8.53
CA ASN A 3 7.14 1.12 9.28
C ASN A 3 5.96 1.56 8.40
N LEU A 4 4.87 0.79 8.42
CA LEU A 4 3.69 1.07 7.59
C LEU A 4 2.85 2.27 8.09
N LYS A 5 3.11 2.80 9.29
CA LYS A 5 2.38 3.95 9.85
C LYS A 5 2.74 5.28 9.19
N GLN A 6 3.74 5.31 8.31
CA GLN A 6 4.01 6.47 7.45
C GLN A 6 2.94 6.70 6.38
N TYR A 7 2.19 5.65 6.02
CA TYR A 7 1.07 5.71 5.09
C TYR A 7 -0.24 5.97 5.82
N GLU A 8 -1.09 6.77 5.19
CA GLU A 8 -2.37 7.18 5.75
C GLU A 8 -3.56 6.74 4.91
N VAL A 9 -4.63 6.42 5.62
CA VAL A 9 -5.97 6.21 5.09
C VAL A 9 -6.88 7.23 5.74
N TRP A 10 -7.61 7.99 4.93
CA TRP A 10 -8.49 9.02 5.44
C TRP A 10 -9.84 8.44 5.85
N PHE A 11 -10.30 8.79 7.05
CA PHE A 11 -11.64 8.49 7.53
C PHE A 11 -12.54 9.70 7.27
N VAL A 12 -13.49 9.54 6.34
CA VAL A 12 -14.32 10.61 5.81
C VAL A 12 -15.78 10.31 6.12
N THR A 13 -16.41 11.22 6.86
CA THR A 13 -17.81 11.08 7.24
C THR A 13 -18.70 12.03 6.44
N GLY A 14 -19.78 11.50 5.87
CA GLY A 14 -20.79 12.29 5.15
C GLY A 14 -21.94 12.74 6.04
N SER A 15 -22.39 13.98 5.81
CA SER A 15 -23.62 14.55 6.39
C SER A 15 -24.23 15.59 5.44
N GLN A 16 -25.07 16.50 5.96
CA GLN A 16 -25.63 17.68 5.28
C GLN A 16 -25.97 18.78 6.29
N HIS A 17 -26.06 20.03 5.83
CA HIS A 17 -26.33 21.19 6.69
C HIS A 17 -27.73 21.22 7.33
N LEU A 18 -28.70 20.48 6.79
CA LEU A 18 -30.08 20.49 7.29
C LEU A 18 -30.21 20.02 8.75
N TYR A 19 -29.22 19.31 9.28
CA TYR A 19 -29.24 18.79 10.65
C TYR A 19 -28.82 19.82 11.72
N GLY A 20 -28.39 21.02 11.33
CA GLY A 20 -27.93 22.06 12.25
C GLY A 20 -26.54 21.82 12.82
N GLU A 21 -25.90 22.87 13.33
CA GLU A 21 -24.50 22.84 13.77
C GLU A 21 -24.26 21.91 14.97
N GLU A 22 -25.21 21.81 15.90
CA GLU A 22 -25.08 20.97 17.08
C GLU A 22 -24.97 19.49 16.71
N THR A 23 -25.88 19.01 15.85
CA THR A 23 -25.83 17.64 15.30
C THR A 23 -24.52 17.42 14.55
N LEU A 24 -24.07 18.38 13.74
CA LEU A 24 -22.82 18.26 12.99
C LEU A 24 -21.58 18.16 13.89
N LYS A 25 -21.56 18.87 15.03
CA LYS A 25 -20.49 18.73 16.04
C LYS A 25 -20.49 17.32 16.66
N GLN A 26 -21.68 16.75 16.91
CA GLN A 26 -21.78 15.37 17.40
C GLN A 26 -21.32 14.36 16.34
N VAL A 27 -21.64 14.57 15.07
CA VAL A 27 -21.16 13.73 13.96
C VAL A 27 -19.63 13.80 13.84
N ASP A 28 -19.03 14.99 13.92
CA ASP A 28 -17.57 15.16 13.93
C ASP A 28 -16.94 14.44 15.13
N SER A 29 -17.49 14.62 16.33
CA SER A 29 -17.00 13.96 17.55
C SER A 29 -17.05 12.44 17.44
N HIS A 30 -18.18 11.86 17.01
CA HIS A 30 -18.32 10.42 16.78
C HIS A 30 -17.31 9.91 15.74
N SER A 31 -17.11 10.67 14.67
CA SER A 31 -16.18 10.30 13.59
C SER A 31 -14.72 10.30 14.05
N GLN A 32 -14.34 11.28 14.86
CA GLN A 32 -13.01 11.36 15.45
C GLN A 32 -12.75 10.17 16.39
N ILE A 33 -13.71 9.84 17.27
CA ILE A 33 -13.61 8.69 18.19
C ILE A 33 -13.39 7.38 17.41
N ILE A 34 -14.17 7.17 16.34
CA ILE A 34 -14.02 5.97 15.50
C ILE A 34 -12.66 5.96 14.82
N ALA A 35 -12.25 7.06 14.18
CA ALA A 35 -10.96 7.15 13.50
C ALA A 35 -9.78 6.88 14.45
N GLU A 36 -9.80 7.45 15.66
CA GLU A 36 -8.78 7.22 16.69
C GLU A 36 -8.74 5.76 17.15
N SER A 37 -9.90 5.12 17.33
CA SER A 37 -9.97 3.70 17.68
C SER A 37 -9.45 2.79 16.56
N LEU A 38 -9.84 3.07 15.31
CA LEU A 38 -9.30 2.35 14.15
C LEU A 38 -7.78 2.54 14.04
N ASN A 39 -7.27 3.75 14.29
CA ASN A 39 -5.84 4.06 14.24
C ASN A 39 -5.04 3.29 15.31
N ALA A 40 -5.61 3.14 16.51
CA ALA A 40 -5.03 2.41 17.64
C ALA A 40 -5.12 0.88 17.51
N THR A 41 -5.89 0.38 16.54
CA THR A 41 -6.11 -1.06 16.35
C THR A 41 -4.87 -1.73 15.75
N PRO A 42 -4.27 -2.76 16.39
CA PRO A 42 -3.05 -3.41 15.90
C PRO A 42 -3.20 -4.11 14.54
N SER A 43 -4.40 -4.63 14.23
CA SER A 43 -4.67 -5.27 12.93
C SER A 43 -4.76 -4.29 11.76
N ILE A 44 -4.80 -2.98 12.03
CA ILE A 44 -4.80 -1.92 11.03
C ILE A 44 -3.40 -1.29 10.98
N PRO A 45 -2.54 -1.73 10.05
CA PRO A 45 -1.12 -1.36 10.05
C PRO A 45 -0.85 0.09 9.62
N LEU A 46 -1.77 0.73 8.91
CA LEU A 46 -1.64 2.11 8.42
C LEU A 46 -2.18 3.12 9.43
N ARG A 47 -1.80 4.39 9.27
CA ARG A 47 -2.34 5.49 10.08
C ARG A 47 -3.74 5.86 9.59
N ILE A 48 -4.72 5.89 10.48
CA ILE A 48 -6.06 6.38 10.14
C ILE A 48 -6.14 7.86 10.51
N VAL A 49 -6.50 8.70 9.53
CA VAL A 49 -6.56 10.16 9.69
C VAL A 49 -8.00 10.62 9.57
N PHE A 50 -8.53 11.17 10.65
CA PHE A 50 -9.83 11.83 10.64
C PHE A 50 -9.81 13.05 9.72
N LYS A 51 -10.84 13.18 8.87
CA LYS A 51 -11.12 14.40 8.10
C LYS A 51 -12.44 15.00 8.58
N PRO A 52 -12.55 16.33 8.73
CA PRO A 52 -13.80 16.98 9.11
C PRO A 52 -14.97 16.52 8.24
N VAL A 53 -16.14 16.38 8.84
CA VAL A 53 -17.36 15.90 8.18
C VAL A 53 -17.66 16.76 6.95
N VAL A 54 -17.96 16.11 5.83
CA VAL A 54 -18.31 16.78 4.57
C VAL A 54 -19.83 16.87 4.42
N LYS A 55 -20.30 18.05 4.00
CA LYS A 55 -21.71 18.47 4.04
C LYS A 55 -22.19 19.05 2.70
N THR A 56 -21.27 19.40 1.80
CA THR A 56 -21.56 20.00 0.50
C THR A 56 -20.83 19.32 -0.65
N PRO A 57 -21.30 19.46 -1.90
CA PRO A 57 -20.57 18.95 -3.07
C PRO A 57 -19.15 19.50 -3.20
N ASP A 58 -18.92 20.75 -2.83
CA ASP A 58 -17.62 21.40 -2.96
C ASP A 58 -16.63 20.95 -1.88
N GLU A 59 -17.10 20.73 -0.64
CA GLU A 59 -16.29 20.10 0.41
C GLU A 59 -15.85 18.69 0.01
N ILE A 60 -16.77 17.87 -0.51
CA ILE A 60 -16.47 16.50 -0.97
C ILE A 60 -15.48 16.54 -2.14
N TYR A 61 -15.70 17.44 -3.11
CA TYR A 61 -14.82 17.59 -4.26
C TYR A 61 -13.40 18.02 -3.84
N ALA A 62 -13.29 19.04 -3.00
CA ALA A 62 -12.01 19.52 -2.49
C ALA A 62 -11.26 18.42 -1.71
N LEU A 63 -11.95 17.66 -0.86
CA LEU A 63 -11.36 16.54 -0.13
C LEU A 63 -10.84 15.45 -1.08
N CYS A 64 -11.58 15.09 -2.12
CA CYS A 64 -11.12 14.11 -3.11
C CYS A 64 -9.92 14.63 -3.94
N GLN A 65 -9.87 15.93 -4.26
CA GLN A 65 -8.71 16.54 -4.90
C GLN A 65 -7.48 16.46 -4.00
N GLU A 66 -7.64 16.86 -2.73
CA GLU A 66 -6.59 16.81 -1.72
C GLU A 66 -6.06 15.38 -1.57
N ALA A 67 -6.95 14.41 -1.35
CA ALA A 67 -6.58 13.01 -1.19
C ALA A 67 -5.77 12.46 -2.38
N ASN A 68 -6.08 12.88 -3.60
CA ASN A 68 -5.37 12.44 -4.79
C ASN A 68 -3.90 12.85 -4.80
N VAL A 69 -3.58 14.03 -4.26
CA VAL A 69 -2.25 14.63 -4.33
C VAL A 69 -1.47 14.55 -3.01
N THR A 70 -2.13 14.27 -1.89
CA THR A 70 -1.45 14.10 -0.61
C THR A 70 -0.49 12.92 -0.65
N PRO A 71 0.82 13.14 -0.40
CA PRO A 71 1.79 12.06 -0.29
C PRO A 71 1.36 11.05 0.76
N ASN A 72 1.62 9.76 0.50
CA ASN A 72 1.32 8.66 1.41
C ASN A 72 -0.17 8.46 1.76
N CYS A 73 -1.11 9.24 1.20
CA CYS A 73 -2.53 8.91 1.26
C CYS A 73 -2.83 7.77 0.28
N VAL A 74 -3.13 6.58 0.82
CA VAL A 74 -3.29 5.36 0.01
C VAL A 74 -4.74 4.94 -0.19
N GLY A 75 -5.70 5.56 0.49
CA GLY A 75 -7.11 5.20 0.40
C GLY A 75 -8.01 6.03 1.30
N LEU A 76 -9.32 5.91 1.06
CA LEU A 76 -10.37 6.54 1.87
C LEU A 76 -11.28 5.46 2.46
N ILE A 77 -11.57 5.56 3.76
CA ILE A 77 -12.70 4.92 4.41
C ILE A 77 -13.81 5.96 4.49
N THR A 78 -14.99 5.62 3.98
CA THR A 78 -16.16 6.49 3.95
C THR A 78 -17.31 5.90 4.76
N TRP A 79 -17.97 6.73 5.53
CA TRP A 79 -19.13 6.36 6.35
C TRP A 79 -20.17 7.49 6.34
N MET A 80 -21.42 7.16 6.03
CA MET A 80 -22.51 8.13 6.09
C MET A 80 -23.15 8.05 7.47
N HIS A 81 -22.70 8.89 8.41
CA HIS A 81 -23.25 8.91 9.78
C HIS A 81 -24.73 9.33 9.76
N THR A 82 -25.01 10.43 9.07
CA THR A 82 -26.38 10.86 8.75
C THR A 82 -26.70 10.60 7.28
N PHE A 83 -27.88 11.01 6.82
CA PHE A 83 -28.17 10.99 5.39
C PHE A 83 -27.37 12.09 4.68
N SER A 84 -26.43 11.69 3.82
CA SER A 84 -25.68 12.58 2.94
C SER A 84 -26.14 12.36 1.49
N PRO A 85 -26.99 13.25 0.92
CA PRO A 85 -27.54 13.06 -0.43
C PRO A 85 -26.48 12.73 -1.47
N ALA A 86 -26.54 11.54 -2.08
CA ALA A 86 -25.39 11.01 -2.80
C ALA A 86 -25.06 11.74 -4.10
N LYS A 87 -25.96 12.57 -4.63
CA LYS A 87 -25.65 13.48 -5.74
C LYS A 87 -24.51 14.45 -5.41
N MET A 88 -24.33 14.83 -4.14
CA MET A 88 -23.22 15.70 -3.72
C MET A 88 -21.86 15.04 -3.94
N TRP A 89 -21.81 13.70 -3.89
CA TRP A 89 -20.58 12.94 -4.01
C TRP A 89 -20.10 12.73 -5.45
N ILE A 90 -20.96 12.93 -6.45
CA ILE A 90 -20.67 12.58 -7.86
C ILE A 90 -19.38 13.24 -8.34
N ARG A 91 -19.22 14.54 -8.14
CA ARG A 91 -18.04 15.27 -8.63
C ARG A 91 -16.75 14.76 -7.96
N GLY A 92 -16.75 14.59 -6.63
CA GLY A 92 -15.59 14.10 -5.90
C GLY A 92 -15.24 12.65 -6.26
N LEU A 93 -16.23 11.76 -6.35
CA LEU A 93 -16.04 10.36 -6.72
C LEU A 93 -15.56 10.19 -8.16
N THR A 94 -15.96 11.08 -9.08
CA THR A 94 -15.52 11.04 -10.48
C THR A 94 -14.02 11.24 -10.62
N ILE A 95 -13.44 12.09 -9.77
CA ILE A 95 -12.01 12.42 -9.85
C ILE A 95 -11.14 11.55 -8.93
N LEU A 96 -11.71 10.85 -7.95
CA LEU A 96 -10.97 10.09 -6.96
C LEU A 96 -10.16 8.96 -7.63
N LYS A 97 -8.85 8.94 -7.40
CA LYS A 97 -7.91 7.93 -7.93
C LYS A 97 -7.39 6.98 -6.86
N LYS A 98 -7.83 7.17 -5.61
CA LYS A 98 -7.47 6.35 -4.45
C LYS A 98 -8.52 5.25 -4.23
N PRO A 99 -8.10 4.04 -3.80
CA PRO A 99 -9.01 3.00 -3.33
C PRO A 99 -10.02 3.51 -2.30
N LEU A 100 -11.25 2.99 -2.37
CA LEU A 100 -12.34 3.35 -1.48
C LEU A 100 -12.85 2.13 -0.69
N LEU A 101 -12.97 2.29 0.62
CA LEU A 101 -13.74 1.41 1.50
C LEU A 101 -14.98 2.16 1.96
N HIS A 102 -16.14 1.53 1.80
CA HIS A 102 -17.41 1.98 2.35
C HIS A 102 -17.66 1.18 3.64
N LEU A 103 -17.54 1.85 4.78
CA LEU A 103 -17.80 1.29 6.10
C LEU A 103 -19.25 1.57 6.47
N HIS A 104 -20.09 0.55 6.36
CA HIS A 104 -21.47 0.62 6.78
C HIS A 104 -21.56 0.23 8.26
N THR A 105 -21.44 1.24 9.12
CA THR A 105 -21.40 1.09 10.58
C THR A 105 -22.35 2.05 11.27
N GLN A 106 -22.39 1.98 12.60
CA GLN A 106 -23.14 2.90 13.45
C GLN A 106 -22.35 3.15 14.73
N PHE A 107 -22.43 4.38 15.26
CA PHE A 107 -21.71 4.74 16.49
C PHE A 107 -22.14 3.84 17.68
N ASN A 108 -23.45 3.81 17.96
CA ASN A 108 -24.03 2.96 18.99
C ASN A 108 -24.17 1.51 18.50
N ARG A 109 -23.82 0.55 19.36
CA ARG A 109 -23.99 -0.88 19.08
C ARG A 109 -25.46 -1.29 19.14
N ASP A 110 -26.11 -0.93 20.24
CA ASP A 110 -27.50 -1.30 20.51
C ASP A 110 -28.40 -0.07 20.39
N ILE A 111 -29.69 -0.32 20.15
CA ILE A 111 -30.72 0.72 20.16
C ILE A 111 -31.03 1.07 21.63
N PRO A 112 -30.99 2.36 22.03
CA PRO A 112 -31.37 2.76 23.38
C PRO A 112 -32.90 2.79 23.51
N TRP A 113 -33.52 1.61 23.66
CA TRP A 113 -34.99 1.45 23.61
C TRP A 113 -35.79 2.33 24.55
N ALA A 114 -35.22 2.70 25.71
CA ALA A 114 -35.87 3.56 26.69
C ALA A 114 -35.79 5.06 26.34
N ASP A 115 -34.76 5.46 25.60
CA ASP A 115 -34.38 6.87 25.41
C ASP A 115 -34.44 7.32 23.95
N ILE A 116 -34.73 6.41 23.01
CA ILE A 116 -34.76 6.72 21.58
C ILE A 116 -35.86 7.74 21.25
N ASP A 117 -35.46 8.81 20.58
CA ASP A 117 -36.34 9.88 20.11
C ASP A 117 -35.97 10.33 18.69
N MET A 118 -36.59 11.42 18.23
CA MET A 118 -36.34 11.96 16.89
C MET A 118 -34.96 12.61 16.74
N ASP A 119 -34.36 13.10 17.82
CA ASP A 119 -33.02 13.68 17.77
C ASP A 119 -31.98 12.57 17.57
N PHE A 120 -32.14 11.46 18.30
CA PHE A 120 -31.36 10.24 18.07
C PHE A 120 -31.53 9.73 16.63
N MET A 121 -32.76 9.65 16.13
CA MET A 121 -33.04 9.16 14.78
C MET A 121 -32.51 10.09 13.69
N ASN A 122 -32.46 11.40 13.93
CA ASN A 122 -31.85 12.37 13.00
C ASN A 122 -30.31 12.28 13.02
N LEU A 123 -29.70 11.88 14.13
CA LEU A 123 -28.25 11.73 14.24
C LEU A 123 -27.78 10.37 13.72
N ASN A 124 -28.35 9.27 14.21
CA ASN A 124 -27.85 7.91 14.00
C ASN A 124 -28.60 7.18 12.87
N GLN A 125 -28.40 7.64 11.64
CA GLN A 125 -29.21 7.19 10.51
C GLN A 125 -28.43 6.58 9.34
N SER A 126 -27.25 6.03 9.63
CA SER A 126 -26.43 5.27 8.68
C SER A 126 -27.18 4.12 8.01
N ALA A 127 -28.18 3.54 8.68
CA ALA A 127 -29.01 2.46 8.17
C ALA A 127 -29.58 2.74 6.75
N HIS A 128 -29.96 3.98 6.45
CA HIS A 128 -30.37 4.41 5.11
C HIS A 128 -29.39 5.37 4.44
N GLY A 129 -28.64 6.19 5.19
CA GLY A 129 -27.60 7.06 4.63
C GLY A 129 -26.55 6.30 3.82
N ASP A 130 -26.04 5.19 4.35
CA ASP A 130 -25.07 4.36 3.66
C ASP A 130 -25.70 3.59 2.48
N ARG A 131 -27.01 3.32 2.49
CA ARG A 131 -27.68 2.67 1.35
C ARG A 131 -27.77 3.61 0.14
N GLU A 132 -28.06 4.88 0.39
CA GLU A 132 -28.08 5.94 -0.65
C GLU A 132 -26.68 6.15 -1.25
N PHE A 133 -25.64 6.24 -0.42
CA PHE A 133 -24.26 6.28 -0.90
C PHE A 133 -23.88 4.96 -1.61
N GLY A 134 -24.39 3.85 -1.09
CA GLY A 134 -24.36 2.52 -1.68
C GLY A 134 -24.88 2.50 -3.12
N PHE A 135 -26.04 3.11 -3.37
CA PHE A 135 -26.60 3.26 -4.71
C PHE A 135 -25.68 4.04 -5.63
N MET A 136 -25.14 5.17 -5.18
CA MET A 136 -24.34 6.05 -6.05
C MET A 136 -23.04 5.41 -6.53
N LEU A 137 -22.24 4.78 -5.64
CA LEU A 137 -21.00 4.15 -6.14
C LEU A 137 -21.30 2.98 -7.09
N SER A 138 -22.40 2.23 -6.87
CA SER A 138 -22.85 1.21 -7.80
C SER A 138 -23.31 1.80 -9.14
N ARG A 139 -24.08 2.89 -9.10
CA ARG A 139 -24.58 3.59 -10.30
C ARG A 139 -23.44 4.16 -11.15
N MET A 140 -22.37 4.61 -10.50
CA MET A 140 -21.14 5.13 -11.12
C MET A 140 -20.12 4.04 -11.48
N ARG A 141 -20.38 2.77 -11.13
CA ARG A 141 -19.46 1.63 -11.32
C ARG A 141 -18.09 1.83 -10.67
N ILE A 142 -18.08 2.47 -9.50
CA ILE A 142 -16.86 2.67 -8.71
C ILE A 142 -16.56 1.38 -7.94
N ASN A 143 -15.34 0.85 -8.14
CA ASN A 143 -14.85 -0.27 -7.35
C ASN A 143 -14.67 0.16 -5.89
N ARG A 144 -15.27 -0.58 -4.97
CA ARG A 144 -15.20 -0.32 -3.52
C ARG A 144 -15.14 -1.63 -2.75
N LYS A 145 -14.46 -1.61 -1.60
CA LYS A 145 -14.68 -2.61 -0.55
C LYS A 145 -15.88 -2.16 0.28
N VAL A 146 -16.80 -3.06 0.59
CA VAL A 146 -17.88 -2.81 1.56
C VAL A 146 -17.58 -3.64 2.81
N VAL A 147 -17.65 -3.02 3.98
CA VAL A 147 -17.58 -3.68 5.29
C VAL A 147 -18.80 -3.25 6.08
N VAL A 148 -19.54 -4.22 6.62
CA VAL A 148 -20.77 -3.99 7.39
C VAL A 148 -20.58 -4.52 8.80
N GLY A 149 -20.93 -3.72 9.80
CA GLY A 149 -20.92 -4.12 11.21
C GLY A 149 -20.55 -2.97 12.14
N HIS A 150 -20.63 -3.20 13.45
CA HIS A 150 -20.21 -2.21 14.44
C HIS A 150 -18.69 -2.00 14.39
N TRP A 151 -18.25 -0.75 14.53
CA TRP A 151 -16.84 -0.36 14.33
C TRP A 151 -15.87 -0.97 15.36
N GLN A 152 -16.38 -1.50 16.48
CA GLN A 152 -15.58 -2.24 17.47
C GLN A 152 -15.58 -3.76 17.26
N ASP A 153 -16.33 -4.28 16.28
CA ASP A 153 -16.37 -5.72 15.99
C ASP A 153 -14.99 -6.21 15.48
N PRO A 154 -14.36 -7.22 16.11
CA PRO A 154 -13.08 -7.77 15.66
C PRO A 154 -13.05 -8.22 14.20
N ASN A 155 -14.18 -8.71 13.65
CA ASN A 155 -14.27 -9.10 12.25
C ASN A 155 -14.25 -7.87 11.33
N VAL A 156 -14.95 -6.79 11.71
CA VAL A 156 -14.92 -5.51 10.99
C VAL A 156 -13.50 -4.95 10.97
N LEU A 157 -12.83 -4.93 12.13
CA LEU A 157 -11.45 -4.48 12.26
C LEU A 157 -10.46 -5.31 11.42
N THR A 158 -10.65 -6.62 11.36
CA THR A 158 -9.83 -7.52 10.54
C THR A 158 -10.03 -7.25 9.05
N GLN A 159 -11.28 -7.04 8.61
CA GLN A 159 -11.57 -6.74 7.21
C GLN A 159 -11.04 -5.37 6.77
N ILE A 160 -11.14 -4.35 7.63
CA ILE A 160 -10.52 -3.03 7.39
C ILE A 160 -9.00 -3.19 7.30
N GLY A 161 -8.38 -3.89 8.26
CA GLY A 161 -6.94 -4.14 8.26
C GLY A 161 -6.45 -4.82 6.98
N ALA A 162 -7.12 -5.89 6.56
CA ALA A 162 -6.81 -6.57 5.30
C ALA A 162 -6.93 -5.65 4.09
N TRP A 163 -7.99 -4.84 4.02
CA TRP A 163 -8.16 -3.88 2.94
C TRP A 163 -7.08 -2.79 2.92
N THR A 164 -6.65 -2.28 4.08
CA THR A 164 -5.56 -1.28 4.12
C THR A 164 -4.25 -1.81 3.56
N ARG A 165 -3.95 -3.11 3.74
CA ARG A 165 -2.78 -3.76 3.12
C ARG A 165 -2.92 -3.86 1.59
N VAL A 166 -4.11 -4.18 1.10
CA VAL A 166 -4.38 -4.20 -0.35
C VAL A 166 -4.28 -2.79 -0.95
N ALA A 167 -4.80 -1.78 -0.26
CA ALA A 167 -4.69 -0.38 -0.67
C ALA A 167 -3.22 0.07 -0.73
N LEU A 168 -2.40 -0.31 0.26
CA LEU A 168 -0.97 -0.06 0.24
C LEU A 168 -0.27 -0.81 -0.91
N GLY A 169 -0.58 -2.10 -1.13
CA GLY A 169 0.01 -2.84 -2.25
C GLY A 169 -0.31 -2.23 -3.61
N ALA A 170 -1.54 -1.73 -3.80
CA ALA A 170 -1.92 -0.99 -5.00
C ALA A 170 -1.21 0.38 -5.10
N TYR A 171 -0.87 1.01 -3.98
CA TYR A 171 -0.07 2.23 -3.95
C TYR A 171 1.40 1.93 -4.32
N GLU A 172 2.02 0.92 -3.72
CA GLU A 172 3.40 0.52 -4.02
C GLU A 172 3.56 0.10 -5.48
N LEU A 173 2.63 -0.70 -6.02
CA LEU A 173 2.67 -1.14 -7.41
C LEU A 173 2.67 0.04 -8.40
N LYS A 174 1.95 1.12 -8.07
CA LYS A 174 1.92 2.33 -8.91
C LYS A 174 3.22 3.13 -8.92
N ASN A 175 4.08 2.91 -7.92
CA ASN A 175 5.36 3.58 -7.78
C ASN A 175 6.53 2.61 -8.07
N LEU A 176 6.24 1.35 -8.38
CA LEU A 176 7.25 0.30 -8.57
C LEU A 176 8.03 0.53 -9.85
N LYS A 177 9.36 0.55 -9.71
CA LYS A 177 10.32 0.49 -10.80
C LYS A 177 11.03 -0.86 -10.79
N VAL A 178 11.06 -1.52 -11.93
CA VAL A 178 11.72 -2.81 -12.14
C VAL A 178 12.91 -2.63 -13.06
N ALA A 179 14.10 -2.99 -12.56
CA ALA A 179 15.32 -3.06 -13.37
C ALA A 179 15.49 -4.47 -13.95
N ARG A 180 15.60 -4.62 -15.27
CA ARG A 180 15.89 -5.90 -15.89
C ARG A 180 17.35 -5.94 -16.31
N PHE A 181 18.12 -6.93 -15.85
CA PHE A 181 19.48 -7.18 -16.33
C PHE A 181 19.42 -8.24 -17.43
N GLY A 182 19.50 -7.78 -18.68
CA GLY A 182 19.26 -8.61 -19.86
C GLY A 182 17.77 -8.71 -20.23
N ASP A 183 17.49 -9.54 -21.24
CA ASP A 183 16.13 -9.76 -21.75
C ASP A 183 15.55 -11.10 -21.27
N ASN A 184 14.32 -11.40 -21.71
CA ASN A 184 13.70 -12.70 -21.51
C ASN A 184 14.60 -13.84 -22.01
N MET A 185 14.54 -14.99 -21.33
CA MET A 185 15.13 -16.22 -21.86
C MET A 185 14.53 -16.52 -23.24
N ARG A 186 15.39 -16.83 -24.20
CA ARG A 186 15.01 -17.07 -25.60
C ARG A 186 13.95 -18.16 -25.70
N GLN A 187 12.99 -17.94 -26.59
CA GLN A 187 11.89 -18.86 -26.90
C GLN A 187 10.86 -19.08 -25.76
N VAL A 188 10.92 -18.31 -24.67
CA VAL A 188 9.93 -18.39 -23.57
C VAL A 188 8.75 -17.45 -23.82
N ALA A 189 7.52 -17.99 -23.73
CA ALA A 189 6.30 -17.21 -23.97
C ALA A 189 5.75 -16.52 -22.70
N VAL A 190 5.63 -17.25 -21.59
CA VAL A 190 4.86 -16.78 -20.41
C VAL A 190 5.50 -15.60 -19.67
N THR A 191 6.81 -15.42 -19.79
CA THR A 191 7.53 -14.30 -19.17
C THR A 191 7.61 -13.08 -20.09
N GLU A 192 7.22 -13.22 -21.37
CA GLU A 192 7.09 -12.09 -22.28
C GLU A 192 5.78 -11.34 -22.01
N GLY A 193 5.66 -10.12 -22.53
CA GLY A 193 4.41 -9.39 -22.48
C GLY A 193 4.55 -7.94 -22.92
N ASP A 194 3.41 -7.25 -22.88
CA ASP A 194 3.36 -5.83 -23.21
C ASP A 194 3.62 -4.97 -21.97
N LYS A 195 4.86 -4.48 -21.86
CA LYS A 195 5.32 -3.63 -20.75
C LYS A 195 4.60 -2.27 -20.76
N VAL A 196 4.23 -1.76 -21.94
CA VAL A 196 3.46 -0.50 -22.07
C VAL A 196 2.05 -0.70 -21.54
N ALA A 197 1.40 -1.82 -21.88
CA ALA A 197 0.07 -2.14 -21.33
C ALA A 197 0.12 -2.35 -19.80
N ALA A 198 1.18 -2.97 -19.28
CA ALA A 198 1.38 -3.13 -17.84
C ALA A 198 1.53 -1.77 -17.13
N GLU A 199 2.31 -0.84 -17.69
CA GLU A 199 2.47 0.50 -17.13
C GLU A 199 1.17 1.33 -17.23
N MET A 200 0.44 1.24 -18.34
CA MET A 200 -0.87 1.89 -18.47
C MET A 200 -1.90 1.36 -17.46
N THR A 201 -1.85 0.07 -17.13
CA THR A 201 -2.83 -0.59 -16.26
C THR A 201 -2.48 -0.48 -14.78
N PHE A 202 -1.21 -0.70 -14.44
CA PHE A 202 -0.73 -0.82 -13.07
C PHE A 202 0.22 0.30 -12.64
N SER A 203 0.71 1.10 -13.59
CA SER A 203 1.73 2.14 -13.38
C SER A 203 3.09 1.61 -12.92
N VAL A 204 3.32 0.30 -13.03
CA VAL A 204 4.64 -0.30 -12.85
C VAL A 204 5.52 0.03 -14.06
N SER A 205 6.72 0.56 -13.81
CA SER A 205 7.70 0.86 -14.85
C SER A 205 8.72 -0.27 -14.95
N VAL A 206 8.91 -0.81 -16.14
CA VAL A 206 9.80 -1.97 -16.38
C VAL A 206 10.77 -1.64 -17.50
N ASN A 207 12.05 -1.45 -17.16
CA ASN A 207 13.08 -1.06 -18.11
C ASN A 207 14.31 -1.97 -18.03
N THR A 208 15.00 -2.14 -19.15
CA THR A 208 16.19 -3.00 -19.25
C THR A 208 17.46 -2.17 -19.16
N TYR A 209 18.42 -2.70 -18.41
CA TYR A 209 19.78 -2.20 -18.26
C TYR A 209 20.74 -3.27 -18.77
N GLY A 210 21.80 -2.85 -19.47
CA GLY A 210 22.78 -3.79 -19.98
C GLY A 210 23.52 -4.45 -18.83
N ILE A 211 23.83 -5.75 -18.93
CA ILE A 211 24.55 -6.45 -17.84
C ILE A 211 25.89 -5.77 -17.50
N GLY A 212 26.52 -5.14 -18.49
CA GLY A 212 27.76 -4.37 -18.31
C GLY A 212 27.63 -3.18 -17.35
N ASP A 213 26.46 -2.55 -17.26
CA ASP A 213 26.21 -1.44 -16.32
C ASP A 213 26.25 -1.96 -14.88
N LEU A 214 25.61 -3.11 -14.61
CA LEU A 214 25.65 -3.77 -13.31
C LEU A 214 27.07 -4.25 -12.98
N VAL A 215 27.78 -4.85 -13.95
CA VAL A 215 29.18 -5.29 -13.78
C VAL A 215 30.08 -4.12 -13.40
N ALA A 216 29.88 -2.94 -14.00
CA ALA A 216 30.64 -1.74 -13.65
C ALA A 216 30.42 -1.32 -12.19
N VAL A 217 29.20 -1.46 -11.66
CA VAL A 217 28.90 -1.19 -10.25
C VAL A 217 29.50 -2.26 -9.34
N ILE A 218 29.36 -3.55 -9.66
CA ILE A 218 29.94 -4.67 -8.90
C ILE A 218 31.45 -4.51 -8.77
N ASN A 219 32.14 -4.10 -9.83
CA ASN A 219 33.59 -3.91 -9.83
C ASN A 219 34.08 -2.74 -8.97
N GLN A 220 33.18 -1.83 -8.57
CA GLN A 220 33.49 -0.72 -7.67
C GLN A 220 33.35 -1.10 -6.19
N MET A 221 32.81 -2.28 -5.88
CA MET A 221 32.59 -2.72 -4.50
C MET A 221 33.93 -3.04 -3.81
N SER A 222 34.17 -2.38 -2.68
CA SER A 222 35.40 -2.52 -1.92
C SER A 222 35.56 -3.90 -1.29
N ASP A 223 36.80 -4.40 -1.21
CA ASP A 223 37.10 -5.66 -0.52
C ASP A 223 36.72 -5.63 0.97
N ALA A 224 36.81 -4.47 1.62
CA ALA A 224 36.39 -4.31 3.01
C ALA A 224 34.87 -4.54 3.19
N GLY A 225 34.05 -4.03 2.27
CA GLY A 225 32.60 -4.27 2.29
C GLY A 225 32.27 -5.74 2.01
N VAL A 226 33.00 -6.37 1.09
CA VAL A 226 32.87 -7.81 0.81
C VAL A 226 33.24 -8.64 2.04
N ASP A 227 34.34 -8.32 2.73
CA ASP A 227 34.77 -8.99 3.95
C ASP A 227 33.72 -8.90 5.06
N GLN A 228 33.12 -7.72 5.23
CA GLN A 228 32.05 -7.48 6.20
C GLN A 228 30.81 -8.33 5.89
N LEU A 229 30.34 -8.33 4.63
CA LEU A 229 29.16 -9.10 4.24
C LEU A 229 29.39 -10.62 4.34
N VAL A 230 30.61 -11.10 4.04
CA VAL A 230 30.98 -12.51 4.25
C VAL A 230 30.99 -12.87 5.74
N SER A 231 31.42 -11.97 6.63
CA SER A 231 31.29 -12.19 8.07
C SER A 231 29.83 -12.32 8.47
N GLU A 232 28.96 -11.43 7.96
CA GLU A 232 27.52 -11.50 8.21
C GLU A 232 26.91 -12.81 7.72
N TYR A 233 27.38 -13.36 6.59
CA TYR A 233 26.95 -14.69 6.13
C TYR A 233 27.35 -15.78 7.11
N ALA A 234 28.57 -15.73 7.66
CA ALA A 234 29.04 -16.70 8.64
C ALA A 234 28.27 -16.61 9.97
N ASP A 235 27.82 -15.41 10.34
CA ASP A 235 27.02 -15.19 11.55
C ASP A 235 25.55 -15.62 11.35
N SER A 236 25.03 -15.47 10.13
CA SER A 236 23.62 -15.72 9.80
C SER A 236 23.34 -17.17 9.36
N TYR A 237 24.35 -17.86 8.82
CA TYR A 237 24.19 -19.17 8.19
C TYR A 237 25.28 -20.16 8.59
N THR A 238 24.96 -21.45 8.50
CA THR A 238 25.97 -22.51 8.60
C THR A 238 26.71 -22.65 7.27
N LEU A 239 27.96 -22.21 7.22
CA LEU A 239 28.81 -22.34 6.04
C LEU A 239 29.45 -23.72 5.96
N MET A 240 29.58 -24.26 4.75
CA MET A 240 30.42 -25.43 4.49
C MET A 240 31.89 -25.09 4.72
N ASP A 241 32.69 -26.07 5.17
CA ASP A 241 34.13 -25.89 5.40
C ASP A 241 34.87 -25.36 4.17
N THR A 242 34.44 -25.72 2.95
CA THR A 242 35.03 -25.23 1.70
C THR A 242 34.82 -23.74 1.46
N LEU A 243 33.83 -23.11 2.09
CA LEU A 243 33.49 -21.70 1.96
C LEU A 243 34.11 -20.83 3.06
N LEU A 244 34.59 -21.43 4.15
CA LEU A 244 35.31 -20.73 5.22
C LEU A 244 36.60 -20.07 4.69
N LYS A 245 37.12 -19.09 5.43
CA LYS A 245 38.36 -18.39 5.05
C LYS A 245 39.52 -19.39 4.89
N GLY A 246 40.14 -19.41 3.70
CA GLY A 246 41.18 -20.36 3.33
C GLY A 246 40.68 -21.67 2.72
N GLY A 247 39.36 -21.90 2.69
CA GLY A 247 38.72 -23.01 2.00
C GLY A 247 38.76 -22.85 0.48
N ALA A 248 38.65 -23.98 -0.24
CA ALA A 248 38.81 -24.03 -1.71
C ALA A 248 37.79 -23.20 -2.50
N GLN A 249 36.63 -22.90 -1.92
CA GLN A 249 35.54 -22.15 -2.55
C GLN A 249 35.30 -20.79 -1.88
N HIS A 250 36.20 -20.34 -1.01
CA HIS A 250 36.05 -19.06 -0.32
C HIS A 250 35.92 -17.88 -1.28
N ASN A 251 36.65 -17.90 -2.41
CA ASN A 251 36.54 -16.84 -3.42
C ASN A 251 35.16 -16.80 -4.08
N ALA A 252 34.51 -17.94 -4.32
CA ALA A 252 33.15 -17.96 -4.87
C ALA A 252 32.14 -17.32 -3.90
N LEU A 253 32.32 -17.50 -2.58
CA LEU A 253 31.53 -16.81 -1.55
C LEU A 253 31.77 -15.29 -1.58
N ARG A 254 33.03 -14.86 -1.72
CA ARG A 254 33.39 -13.44 -1.86
C ARG A 254 32.79 -12.82 -3.11
N ASP A 255 32.82 -13.52 -4.24
CA ASP A 255 32.22 -13.05 -5.48
C ASP A 255 30.69 -12.94 -5.35
N ALA A 256 30.04 -13.85 -4.61
CA ALA A 256 28.61 -13.77 -4.32
C ALA A 256 28.27 -12.53 -3.47
N ALA A 257 29.06 -12.26 -2.44
CA ALA A 257 28.92 -11.07 -1.61
C ALA A 257 29.14 -9.78 -2.43
N ARG A 258 30.13 -9.77 -3.33
CA ARG A 258 30.37 -8.61 -4.19
C ARG A 258 29.21 -8.35 -5.16
N ILE A 259 28.65 -9.42 -5.75
CA ILE A 259 27.44 -9.33 -6.59
C ILE A 259 26.26 -8.77 -5.78
N GLU A 260 26.04 -9.25 -4.55
CA GLU A 260 24.97 -8.73 -3.69
C GLU A 260 25.12 -7.23 -3.44
N LEU A 261 26.32 -6.79 -3.03
CA LEU A 261 26.59 -5.37 -2.78
C LEU A 261 26.37 -4.51 -4.05
N GLY A 262 26.82 -5.00 -5.21
CA GLY A 262 26.64 -4.29 -6.46
C GLY A 262 25.18 -4.19 -6.90
N ILE A 263 24.40 -5.27 -6.77
CA ILE A 263 22.96 -5.25 -7.06
C ILE A 263 22.25 -4.29 -6.10
N ARG A 264 22.53 -4.37 -4.79
CA ARG A 264 21.95 -3.45 -3.78
C ARG A 264 22.22 -1.99 -4.14
N ALA A 265 23.48 -1.64 -4.41
CA ALA A 265 23.86 -0.29 -4.79
C ALA A 265 23.13 0.18 -6.06
N PHE A 266 23.06 -0.66 -7.10
CA PHE A 266 22.36 -0.34 -8.34
C PHE A 266 20.85 -0.09 -8.10
N LEU A 267 20.21 -0.94 -7.29
CA LEU A 267 18.79 -0.82 -6.98
C LEU A 267 18.48 0.42 -6.14
N GLU A 268 19.29 0.69 -5.11
CA GLU A 268 19.14 1.85 -4.24
C GLU A 268 19.36 3.17 -5.00
N GLU A 269 20.42 3.28 -5.81
CA GLU A 269 20.73 4.49 -6.57
C GLU A 269 19.65 4.81 -7.61
N GLY A 270 19.12 3.78 -8.29
CA GLY A 270 18.07 3.94 -9.29
C GLY A 270 16.64 4.04 -8.72
N GLY A 271 16.47 3.80 -7.42
CA GLY A 271 15.17 3.73 -6.76
C GLY A 271 14.31 2.58 -7.31
N PHE A 272 14.91 1.42 -7.55
CA PHE A 272 14.23 0.22 -8.02
C PHE A 272 13.71 -0.61 -6.85
N GLY A 273 12.47 -1.09 -6.96
CA GLY A 273 11.85 -1.96 -5.95
C GLY A 273 11.86 -3.44 -6.33
N ALA A 274 12.31 -3.79 -7.53
CA ALA A 274 12.45 -5.17 -7.99
C ALA A 274 13.45 -5.27 -9.14
N TYR A 275 13.93 -6.49 -9.41
CA TYR A 275 14.75 -6.75 -10.59
C TYR A 275 14.52 -8.15 -11.19
N THR A 276 15.05 -8.36 -12.39
CA THR A 276 15.18 -9.68 -13.02
C THR A 276 16.59 -9.87 -13.55
N ASP A 277 17.08 -11.10 -13.58
CA ASP A 277 18.29 -11.52 -14.30
C ASP A 277 17.99 -12.59 -15.35
N THR A 278 18.98 -12.92 -16.17
CA THR A 278 18.90 -14.02 -17.14
C THR A 278 20.22 -14.78 -17.21
N VAL A 279 20.15 -16.11 -17.17
CA VAL A 279 21.33 -16.99 -17.29
C VAL A 279 21.98 -16.93 -18.68
N GLU A 280 21.26 -16.42 -19.68
CA GLU A 280 21.72 -16.34 -21.06
C GLU A 280 22.55 -15.08 -21.36
N ASP A 281 22.63 -14.13 -20.42
CA ASP A 281 23.44 -12.90 -20.52
C ASP A 281 24.13 -12.60 -19.19
N LEU A 282 25.33 -13.16 -19.02
CA LEU A 282 26.17 -13.01 -17.83
C LEU A 282 27.56 -12.45 -18.18
N HIS A 283 27.67 -11.72 -19.28
CA HIS A 283 28.97 -11.20 -19.73
C HIS A 283 29.58 -10.26 -18.68
N GLY A 284 30.77 -10.64 -18.17
CA GLY A 284 31.49 -9.90 -17.13
C GLY A 284 31.10 -10.26 -15.69
N MET A 285 30.06 -11.09 -15.49
CA MET A 285 29.69 -11.60 -14.17
C MET A 285 30.57 -12.80 -13.81
N ALA A 286 31.04 -12.85 -12.56
CA ALA A 286 31.80 -14.00 -12.04
C ALA A 286 30.92 -15.25 -11.91
N GLN A 287 29.63 -15.06 -11.58
CA GLN A 287 28.62 -16.11 -11.44
C GLN A 287 27.20 -15.52 -11.51
N LEU A 288 26.20 -16.38 -11.67
CA LEU A 288 24.79 -16.01 -11.61
C LEU A 288 24.42 -15.50 -10.20
N PRO A 289 23.61 -14.42 -10.06
CA PRO A 289 23.04 -14.02 -8.78
C PRO A 289 22.22 -15.14 -8.14
N GLY A 290 22.70 -15.64 -6.99
CA GLY A 290 22.08 -16.74 -6.24
C GLY A 290 21.67 -16.29 -4.85
N ILE A 291 22.57 -16.44 -3.87
CA ILE A 291 22.36 -15.98 -2.50
C ILE A 291 22.06 -14.48 -2.42
N SER A 292 22.65 -13.69 -3.31
CA SER A 292 22.35 -12.26 -3.47
C SER A 292 20.87 -12.01 -3.70
N SER A 293 20.25 -12.76 -4.62
CA SER A 293 18.82 -12.66 -4.93
C SER A 293 17.96 -13.12 -3.75
N GLN A 294 18.39 -14.18 -3.06
CA GLN A 294 17.68 -14.71 -1.88
C GLN A 294 17.65 -13.69 -0.72
N ARG A 295 18.77 -13.02 -0.47
CA ARG A 295 18.88 -12.03 0.59
C ARG A 295 18.14 -10.73 0.24
N LEU A 296 18.20 -10.29 -1.01
CA LEU A 296 17.38 -9.17 -1.49
C LEU A 296 15.88 -9.45 -1.30
N MET A 297 15.40 -10.65 -1.69
CA MET A 297 14.00 -11.05 -1.44
C MET A 297 13.63 -11.12 0.04
N ALA A 298 14.58 -11.42 0.93
CA ALA A 298 14.34 -11.44 2.37
C ALA A 298 14.18 -10.02 2.95
N ASP A 299 14.76 -9.01 2.30
CA ASP A 299 14.67 -7.61 2.73
C ASP A 299 13.38 -6.92 2.26
N GLY A 300 12.75 -7.41 1.19
CA GLY A 300 11.47 -6.94 0.67
C GLY A 300 11.48 -6.78 -0.84
#